data_AF-A0A1B9VGY3-F1
#
_entry.id   AF-A0A1B9VGY3-F1
#
_cell.length_a   1.000
_cell.length_b   1.000
_cell.length_c   1.000
_cell.angle_alpha   90.00
_cell.angle_beta   90.00
_cell.angle_gamma   90.00
#
_symmetry.space_group_name_H-M   'P 1'
#
loop_
_entity.id
_entity.type
_entity.pdbx_description
1 polymer ?
#
loop_
_entity_poly.entity_id
_entity_poly.type
_entity_poly.pdbx_seq_one_letter_code
_entity_poly.pdbx_strand_id
1 'polypeptide(L)'
;MAKDFKTLIRMRKWALDDKRRELGEMQGILTNLLAEKDALEKAVIAEQKVAAENPELAGFAYGPFASAVVFEREALVKRIAEQEAKIDAFRDEVADAFKAVKTAEIAERNRVEAERAEEDRKEQAELDEIGARSATRDDGLI
;
A
#
# COMPACT_ATOMS: atom_id res chain seq x y z
N MET A 1 -17.44 20.72 11.88
CA MET A 1 -16.82 21.06 10.58
C MET A 1 -15.35 20.64 10.54
N ALA A 2 -14.39 21.38 11.14
CA ALA A 2 -12.96 20.99 11.09
C ALA A 2 -12.62 19.64 11.77
N LYS A 3 -13.32 19.31 12.86
CA LYS A 3 -13.15 18.03 13.59
C LYS A 3 -13.59 16.82 12.76
N ASP A 4 -14.58 17.01 11.90
CA ASP A 4 -15.14 15.95 11.05
C ASP A 4 -14.18 15.63 9.90
N PHE A 5 -13.50 16.65 9.37
CA PHE A 5 -12.54 16.49 8.29
C PHE A 5 -11.25 15.77 8.71
N LYS A 6 -10.71 16.12 9.89
CA LYS A 6 -9.57 15.39 10.49
C LYS A 6 -9.93 13.93 10.78
N THR A 7 -11.18 13.67 11.17
CA THR A 7 -11.67 12.30 11.40
C THR A 7 -11.76 11.52 10.09
N LEU A 8 -12.26 12.13 9.01
CA LEU A 8 -12.28 11.53 7.68
C LEU A 8 -10.88 11.16 7.18
N ILE A 9 -9.90 12.06 7.32
CA ILE A 9 -8.51 11.78 6.93
C ILE A 9 -7.95 10.59 7.73
N ARG A 10 -8.20 10.55 9.05
CA ARG A 10 -7.77 9.43 9.90
C ARG A 10 -8.38 8.11 9.44
N MET A 11 -9.69 8.10 9.16
CA MET A 11 -10.38 6.90 8.66
C MET A 11 -9.77 6.42 7.33
N ARG A 12 -9.49 7.33 6.39
CA ARG A 12 -8.85 6.97 5.12
C ARG A 12 -7.43 6.44 5.29
N LYS A 13 -6.65 7.01 6.21
CA LYS A 13 -5.31 6.50 6.55
C LYS A 13 -5.38 5.08 7.10
N TRP A 14 -6.32 4.83 8.00
CA TRP A 14 -6.53 3.49 8.54
C TRP A 14 -6.93 2.47 7.45
N ALA A 15 -7.80 2.86 6.51
CA ALA A 15 -8.13 2.02 5.36
C ALA A 15 -6.91 1.72 4.47
N LEU A 16 -6.03 2.71 4.22
CA LEU A 16 -4.79 2.50 3.49
C LEU A 16 -3.84 1.55 4.23
N ASP A 17 -3.71 1.71 5.55
CA ASP A 17 -2.85 0.85 6.37
C ASP A 17 -3.35 -0.60 6.40
N ASP A 18 -4.66 -0.81 6.46
CA ASP A 18 -5.27 -2.13 6.37
C ASP A 18 -4.99 -2.79 5.01
N LYS A 19 -5.15 -2.04 3.91
CA LYS A 19 -4.78 -2.52 2.57
C LYS A 19 -3.30 -2.84 2.45
N ARG A 20 -2.40 -2.04 3.03
CA ARG A 20 -0.96 -2.34 3.05
C ARG A 20 -0.65 -3.61 3.84
N ARG A 21 -1.36 -3.85 4.94
CA ARG A 21 -1.24 -5.07 5.73
C ARG A 21 -1.67 -6.29 4.92
N GLU A 22 -2.83 -6.21 4.26
CA GLU A 22 -3.33 -7.27 3.37
C GLU A 22 -2.33 -7.57 2.23
N LEU A 23 -1.77 -6.54 1.58
CA LEU A 23 -0.71 -6.72 0.59
C LEU A 23 0.53 -7.42 1.17
N GLY A 24 0.92 -7.07 2.40
CA GLY A 24 2.02 -7.73 3.11
C GLY A 24 1.76 -9.20 3.41
N GLU A 25 0.53 -9.55 3.82
CA GLU A 25 0.10 -10.93 4.02
C GLU A 25 0.16 -11.73 2.71
N MET A 26 -0.30 -11.15 1.59
CA MET A 26 -0.21 -11.74 0.26
C MET A 26 1.24 -11.98 -0.19
N GLN A 27 2.14 -11.02 0.08
CA GLN A 27 3.57 -11.16 -0.19
C GLN A 27 4.23 -12.22 0.69
N GLY A 28 3.77 -12.39 1.93
CA GLY A 28 4.17 -13.47 2.81
C GLY A 28 3.82 -14.85 2.23
N ILE A 29 2.61 -15.01 1.69
CA ILE A 29 2.20 -16.23 0.98
C ILE A 29 3.13 -16.52 -0.21
N LEU A 30 3.41 -15.52 -1.04
CA LEU A 30 4.33 -15.67 -2.17
C LEU A 30 5.73 -16.11 -1.72
N THR A 31 6.24 -15.50 -0.65
CA THR A 31 7.56 -15.83 -0.08
C THR A 31 7.61 -17.28 0.37
N ASN A 32 6.56 -17.78 1.02
CA ASN A 32 6.47 -19.18 1.44
C ASN A 32 6.44 -20.14 0.25
N LEU A 33 5.68 -19.82 -0.80
CA LEU A 33 5.63 -20.64 -2.03
C LEU A 33 7.00 -20.72 -2.72
N LEU A 34 7.73 -19.61 -2.78
CA LEU A 34 9.08 -19.57 -3.34
C LEU A 34 10.07 -20.39 -2.49
N ALA A 35 9.95 -20.34 -1.17
CA ALA A 35 10.75 -21.16 -0.27
C ALA A 35 10.43 -22.66 -0.41
N GLU A 36 9.15 -23.02 -0.56
CA GLU A 36 8.71 -24.40 -0.82
C GLU A 36 9.29 -24.93 -2.14
N LYS A 37 9.30 -24.11 -3.20
CA LYS A 37 9.93 -24.44 -4.48
C LYS A 37 11.44 -24.66 -4.34
N ASP A 38 12.16 -23.79 -3.64
CA ASP A 38 13.61 -23.94 -3.42
C ASP A 38 13.94 -25.20 -2.59
N ALA A 39 13.12 -25.50 -1.58
CA ALA A 39 13.24 -26.72 -0.80
C ALA A 39 13.03 -27.99 -1.66
N LEU A 40 12.03 -27.98 -2.54
CA LEU A 40 11.79 -29.07 -3.49
C LEU A 40 12.99 -29.26 -4.43
N GLU A 41 13.54 -28.17 -4.98
CA GLU A 41 14.72 -28.24 -5.86
C GLU A 41 15.95 -28.82 -5.14
N LYS A 42 16.16 -28.48 -3.86
CA LYS A 42 17.22 -29.08 -3.03
C LYS A 42 16.98 -30.57 -2.76
N ALA A 43 15.74 -30.96 -2.47
CA ALA A 43 15.38 -32.36 -2.24
C ALA A 43 15.64 -33.22 -3.48
N VAL A 44 15.34 -32.71 -4.67
CA VAL A 44 15.62 -33.38 -5.96
C VAL A 44 17.11 -33.62 -6.15
N ILE A 45 17.95 -32.62 -5.87
CA ILE A 45 19.41 -32.76 -6.00
C ILE A 45 19.95 -33.81 -5.02
N ALA A 46 19.43 -33.83 -3.78
CA ALA A 46 19.82 -34.83 -2.79
C ALA A 46 19.45 -36.25 -3.24
N GLU A 47 18.22 -36.44 -3.72
CA GLU A 47 17.74 -37.74 -4.19
C GLU A 47 18.51 -38.21 -5.44
N GLN A 48 18.82 -37.30 -6.36
CA GLN A 48 19.66 -37.60 -7.53
C GLN A 48 21.04 -38.09 -7.14
N LYS A 49 21.65 -37.47 -6.12
CA LYS A 49 22.95 -37.89 -5.60
C LYS A 49 22.89 -39.29 -5.00
N VAL A 50 21.89 -39.58 -4.17
CA VAL A 50 21.68 -40.91 -3.57
C VAL A 50 21.48 -41.97 -4.66
N ALA A 51 20.68 -41.64 -5.68
CA ALA A 51 20.42 -42.53 -6.80
C ALA A 51 21.68 -42.82 -7.63
N ALA A 52 22.54 -41.82 -7.82
CA ALA A 52 23.82 -41.98 -8.51
C ALA A 52 24.84 -42.82 -7.69
N GLU A 53 24.81 -42.70 -6.36
CA GLU A 53 25.70 -43.46 -5.46
C GLU A 53 25.29 -44.93 -5.31
N ASN A 54 23.99 -45.26 -5.47
CA ASN A 54 23.48 -46.63 -5.34
C ASN A 54 22.56 -47.05 -6.51
N PRO A 55 23.10 -47.20 -7.74
CA PRO A 55 22.29 -47.40 -8.94
C PRO A 55 21.43 -48.68 -8.92
N GLU A 56 21.93 -49.76 -8.29
CA GLU A 56 21.24 -51.06 -8.22
C GLU A 56 19.95 -51.02 -7.39
N LEU A 57 19.89 -50.15 -6.37
CA LEU A 57 18.73 -50.00 -5.48
C LEU A 57 17.83 -48.83 -5.91
N ALA A 58 18.38 -47.84 -6.61
CA ALA A 58 17.69 -46.59 -6.94
C ALA A 58 16.70 -46.70 -8.09
N GLY A 59 16.91 -47.62 -9.03
CA GLY A 59 16.10 -47.74 -10.26
C GLY A 59 14.59 -47.95 -10.02
N PHE A 60 14.21 -48.60 -8.91
CA PHE A 60 12.80 -48.86 -8.58
C PHE A 60 12.11 -47.72 -7.84
N ALA A 61 12.83 -46.93 -7.03
CA ALA A 61 12.26 -45.88 -6.20
C ALA A 61 12.32 -44.48 -6.87
N TYR A 62 13.33 -44.24 -7.70
CA TYR A 62 13.59 -42.92 -8.28
C TYR A 62 12.56 -42.49 -9.33
N GLY A 63 12.05 -43.42 -10.15
CA GLY A 63 11.05 -43.11 -11.18
C GLY A 63 9.74 -42.52 -10.63
N PRO A 64 9.09 -43.18 -9.65
CA PRO A 64 7.92 -42.63 -8.96
C PRO A 64 8.19 -41.29 -8.26
N PHE A 65 9.35 -41.15 -7.60
CA PHE A 65 9.76 -39.89 -6.98
C PHE A 65 9.86 -38.75 -8.00
N ALA A 66 10.58 -38.96 -9.10
CA ALA A 66 10.78 -37.96 -10.13
C ALA A 66 9.45 -37.51 -10.76
N SER A 67 8.51 -38.44 -10.94
CA SER A 67 7.17 -38.13 -11.46
C SER A 67 6.37 -37.26 -10.49
N ALA A 68 6.42 -37.57 -9.19
CA ALA A 68 5.76 -36.77 -8.15
C ALA A 68 6.34 -35.36 -8.06
N VAL A 69 7.67 -35.23 -8.11
CA VAL A 69 8.38 -33.94 -8.12
C VAL A 69 7.95 -33.07 -9.29
N VAL A 70 7.85 -33.63 -10.50
CA VAL A 70 7.44 -32.86 -11.69
C VAL A 70 6.05 -32.28 -11.48
N PHE A 71 5.11 -33.09 -11.02
CA PHE A 71 3.74 -32.66 -10.73
C PHE A 71 3.70 -31.56 -9.65
N GLU A 72 4.44 -31.75 -8.55
CA GLU A 72 4.50 -30.78 -7.46
C GLU A 72 5.13 -29.44 -7.90
N ARG A 73 6.18 -29.51 -8.73
CA ARG A 73 6.83 -28.32 -9.30
C ARG A 73 5.88 -27.54 -10.21
N GLU A 74 5.13 -28.22 -11.07
CA GLU A 74 4.11 -27.58 -11.93
C GLU A 74 3.02 -26.91 -11.10
N ALA A 75 2.55 -27.58 -10.04
CA ALA A 75 1.57 -27.03 -9.12
C ALA A 75 2.10 -25.79 -8.39
N LEU A 76 3.36 -25.82 -7.91
CA LEU A 76 4.00 -24.67 -7.26
C LEU A 76 4.17 -23.48 -8.21
N VAL A 77 4.65 -23.72 -9.43
CA VAL A 77 4.80 -22.66 -10.45
C VAL A 77 3.46 -21.99 -10.74
N LYS A 78 2.39 -22.78 -10.89
CA LYS A 78 1.05 -22.25 -11.10
C LYS A 78 0.57 -21.41 -9.91
N ARG A 79 0.71 -21.93 -8.69
CA ARG A 79 0.32 -21.22 -7.44
C ARG A 79 1.10 -19.90 -7.27
N ILE A 80 2.39 -19.90 -7.59
CA ILE A 80 3.24 -18.70 -7.57
C ILE A 80 2.71 -17.66 -8.57
N ALA A 81 2.51 -18.05 -9.83
CA ALA A 81 2.01 -17.14 -10.85
C ALA A 81 0.63 -16.56 -10.52
N GLU A 82 -0.27 -17.39 -9.98
CA GLU A 82 -1.58 -16.94 -9.50
C GLU A 82 -1.46 -15.94 -8.35
N GLN A 83 -0.53 -16.18 -7.41
CA GLN A 83 -0.32 -15.28 -6.28
C GLN A 83 0.33 -13.96 -6.71
N GLU A 84 1.28 -13.99 -7.64
CA GLU A 84 1.89 -12.79 -8.25
C GLU A 84 0.82 -11.95 -8.96
N ALA A 85 -0.04 -12.56 -9.77
CA ALA A 85 -1.13 -11.87 -10.44
C ALA A 85 -2.11 -11.21 -9.45
N LYS A 86 -2.43 -11.89 -8.34
CA LYS A 86 -3.26 -11.31 -7.27
C LYS A 86 -2.58 -10.11 -6.61
N ILE A 87 -1.28 -10.22 -6.32
CA ILE A 87 -0.49 -9.12 -5.74
C ILE A 87 -0.50 -7.91 -6.68
N ASP A 88 -0.28 -8.13 -7.98
CA ASP A 88 -0.27 -7.06 -8.96
C ASP A 88 -1.62 -6.37 -9.09
N ALA A 89 -2.72 -7.12 -9.16
CA ALA A 89 -4.07 -6.54 -9.14
C ALA A 89 -4.34 -5.75 -7.84
N PHE A 90 -3.89 -6.27 -6.71
CA PHE A 90 -4.13 -5.65 -5.41
C PHE A 90 -3.30 -4.39 -5.16
N ARG A 91 -2.15 -4.23 -5.85
CA ARG A 91 -1.37 -2.99 -5.82
C ARG A 91 -2.17 -1.78 -6.30
N ASP A 92 -3.08 -1.97 -7.25
CA ASP A 92 -3.96 -0.90 -7.72
C ASP A 92 -4.95 -0.46 -6.63
N GLU A 93 -5.48 -1.39 -5.83
CA GLU A 93 -6.35 -1.06 -4.68
C GLU A 93 -5.60 -0.23 -3.63
N VAL A 94 -4.35 -0.58 -3.33
CA VAL A 94 -3.48 0.18 -2.42
C VAL A 94 -3.21 1.58 -2.98
N ALA A 95 -2.95 1.68 -4.29
CA ALA A 95 -2.72 2.96 -4.96
C ALA A 95 -3.97 3.86 -4.90
N ASP A 96 -5.17 3.31 -5.08
CA ASP A 96 -6.42 4.05 -5.00
C ASP A 96 -6.74 4.49 -3.58
N ALA A 97 -6.50 3.64 -2.58
CA ALA A 97 -6.60 4.03 -1.17
C ALA A 97 -5.63 5.19 -0.84
N PHE A 98 -4.41 5.15 -1.38
CA PHE A 98 -3.43 6.23 -1.22
C PHE A 98 -3.90 7.54 -1.87
N LYS A 99 -4.42 7.48 -3.11
CA LYS A 99 -5.02 8.65 -3.78
C LYS A 99 -6.15 9.24 -2.93
N ALA A 100 -7.03 8.41 -2.37
CA ALA A 100 -8.14 8.87 -1.52
C ALA A 100 -7.66 9.61 -0.26
N VAL A 101 -6.58 9.14 0.37
CA VAL A 101 -5.92 9.86 1.48
C VAL A 101 -5.42 11.22 0.99
N LYS A 102 -4.69 11.28 -0.13
CA LYS A 102 -4.14 12.53 -0.66
C LYS A 102 -5.20 13.54 -1.07
N THR A 103 -6.28 13.08 -1.69
CA THR A 103 -7.41 13.95 -2.01
C THR A 103 -8.01 14.58 -0.75
N ALA A 104 -8.17 13.81 0.34
CA ALA A 104 -8.66 14.38 1.60
C ALA A 104 -7.64 15.37 2.20
N GLU A 105 -6.35 15.03 2.24
CA GLU A 105 -5.32 15.94 2.77
C GLU A 105 -5.27 17.27 2.01
N ILE A 106 -5.37 17.23 0.68
CA ILE A 106 -5.42 18.43 -0.16
C ILE A 106 -6.69 19.25 0.09
N ALA A 107 -7.84 18.59 0.17
CA ALA A 107 -9.10 19.28 0.42
C ALA A 107 -9.13 19.99 1.78
N GLU A 108 -8.57 19.38 2.83
CA GLU A 108 -8.44 20.03 4.14
C GLU A 108 -7.51 21.23 4.08
N ARG A 109 -6.37 21.10 3.40
CA ARG A 109 -5.42 22.20 3.25
C ARG A 109 -6.09 23.39 2.55
N ASN A 110 -6.76 23.16 1.43
CA ASN A 110 -7.45 24.20 0.68
C ASN A 110 -8.55 24.87 1.53
N ARG A 111 -9.27 24.09 2.36
CA ARG A 111 -10.27 24.64 3.30
C ARG A 111 -9.63 25.57 4.33
N VAL A 112 -8.54 25.14 4.96
CA VAL A 112 -7.82 25.95 5.95
C VAL A 112 -7.24 27.22 5.33
N GLU A 113 -6.71 27.13 4.12
CA GLU A 113 -6.23 28.31 3.37
C GLU A 113 -7.35 29.29 3.05
N ALA A 114 -8.53 28.79 2.63
CA ALA A 114 -9.70 29.64 2.38
C ALA A 114 -10.23 30.30 3.66
N GLU A 115 -10.24 29.59 4.79
CA GLU A 115 -10.65 30.16 6.09
C GLU A 115 -9.70 31.29 6.52
N ARG A 116 -8.39 31.08 6.40
CA ARG A 116 -7.39 32.13 6.70
C ARG A 116 -7.53 33.33 5.79
N ALA A 117 -7.69 33.11 4.48
CA ALA A 117 -7.86 34.21 3.53
C ALA A 117 -9.13 35.04 3.79
N GLU A 118 -10.17 34.41 4.34
CA GLU A 118 -11.40 35.11 4.75
C GLU A 118 -11.21 35.88 6.06
N GLU A 119 -10.49 35.31 7.03
CA GLU A 119 -10.09 36.01 8.27
C GLU A 119 -9.23 37.23 7.96
N ASP A 120 -8.17 37.07 7.16
CA ASP A 120 -7.29 38.17 6.72
C ASP A 120 -8.07 39.28 6.00
N ARG A 121 -9.06 38.91 5.17
CA ARG A 121 -9.91 39.88 4.47
C ARG A 121 -10.79 40.68 5.44
N LYS A 122 -11.34 40.01 6.46
CA LYS A 122 -12.17 40.68 7.48
C LYS A 122 -11.32 41.62 8.34
N GLU A 123 -10.16 41.17 8.78
CA GLU A 123 -9.21 41.99 9.54
C GLU A 123 -8.79 43.23 8.75
N GLN A 124 -8.45 43.07 7.47
CA GLN A 124 -8.10 44.20 6.61
C GLN A 124 -9.27 45.19 6.46
N ALA A 125 -10.49 44.70 6.24
CA ALA A 125 -11.67 45.56 6.12
C ALA A 125 -11.95 46.35 7.41
N GLU A 126 -11.76 45.75 8.58
CA GLU A 126 -11.88 46.43 9.88
C GLU A 126 -10.80 47.51 10.06
N LEU A 127 -9.55 47.20 9.71
CA LEU A 127 -8.44 48.16 9.76
C LEU A 127 -8.67 49.36 8.81
N ASP A 128 -9.16 49.09 7.60
CA ASP A 128 -9.49 50.13 6.62
C ASP A 128 -10.63 51.04 7.14
N GLU A 129 -11.66 50.48 7.78
CA GLU A 129 -12.75 51.26 8.39
C GLU A 129 -12.26 52.15 9.54
N ILE A 130 -11.33 51.65 10.37
CA ILE A 130 -10.70 52.43 11.45
C ILE A 130 -9.84 53.57 10.88
N GLY A 131 -9.07 53.27 9.83
CA GLY A 131 -8.24 54.25 9.12
C GLY A 131 -9.08 55.37 8.51
N ALA A 132 -10.15 55.01 7.79
CA ALA A 132 -11.08 55.98 7.20
C ALA A 132 -11.75 56.87 8.26
N ARG A 133 -12.21 56.29 9.38
CA ARG A 133 -12.78 57.05 10.50
C ARG A 133 -11.79 58.01 11.13
N SER A 134 -10.54 57.58 11.35
CA SER A 134 -9.50 58.45 11.92
C SER A 134 -9.16 59.62 11.00
N ALA A 135 -9.01 59.37 9.70
CA ALA A 135 -8.72 60.43 8.71
C ALA A 135 -9.83 61.50 8.67
N THR A 136 -11.10 61.10 8.67
CA THR A 136 -12.23 62.06 8.70
C THR A 136 -12.32 62.90 9.97
N ARG A 137 -11.74 62.45 11.10
CA ARG A 137 -11.73 63.21 12.36
C ARG A 137 -10.64 64.29 12.38
N ASP A 138 -9.51 64.04 11.74
CA ASP A 138 -8.42 65.03 11.63
C ASP A 138 -8.79 66.15 10.65
N ASP A 139 -9.44 65.83 9.53
CA ASP A 139 -9.91 66.84 8.55
C ASP A 139 -11.01 67.77 9.09
N GLY A 140 -11.69 67.40 10.18
CA GLY A 140 -12.74 68.19 10.83
C GLY A 140 -12.24 69.14 11.94
N LEU A 141 -10.92 69.20 12.19
CA LEU A 141 -10.30 70.01 13.26
C LEU A 141 -9.56 71.27 12.76
N ILE A 142 -9.86 71.76 11.54
CA ILE A 142 -9.37 73.05 11.02
C ILE A 142 -10.47 74.10 11.05
#